data_AF-A0A6A3J8F5-F1
#
_entry.id   AF-A0A6A3J8F5-F1
#
_cell.length_a   1.000
_cell.length_b   1.000
_cell.length_c   1.000
_cell.angle_alpha   90.00
_cell.angle_beta   90.00
_cell.angle_gamma   90.00
#
_symmetry.space_group_name_H-M   'P 1'
#
loop_
_entity.id
_entity.type
_entity.pdbx_description
1 polymer ?
#
loop_
_entity_poly.entity_id
_entity_poly.type
_entity_poly.pdbx_seq_one_letter_code
_entity_poly.pdbx_strand_id
1 'polypeptide(L)'
;MLQLINRYLGELPVELRRCSNLRHLSLAYTNTQAWMKEFTKLEFLHVESKVTSPMVFLPDDIFDDMSSLTHVHLAMFAPMAKLPSFQGLTGLKSITLAAFLALQEFPLLTNLHNLERLVIVGLPSIDSLPDLAPVQSLKSFVVSDRGTWCCNGFLGDCDLSSDKCMVHPVWGTPAATCLPSNRTEKIATPATLELVQKFAPTVCGPVLRPGELEGPPTPDIMAPCNGTLYRQCPTPDNTESMCYNARFMAIACTTNPFPIEMRRRQIAQVVGDKCDPEAEAWLGCT
;
A
#
# COMPACT_ATOMS: atom_id res chain seq x y z
N MET A 1 -19.94 11.08 -1.51
CA MET A 1 -18.59 10.54 -1.76
C MET A 1 -17.71 11.70 -2.18
N LEU A 2 -16.48 11.77 -1.68
CA LEU A 2 -15.46 12.74 -2.10
C LEU A 2 -14.21 11.96 -2.53
N GLN A 3 -13.77 12.17 -3.77
CA GLN A 3 -12.56 11.55 -4.32
C GLN A 3 -11.72 12.64 -4.98
N LEU A 4 -10.50 12.82 -4.48
CA LEU A 4 -9.54 13.78 -5.00
C LEU A 4 -8.22 13.06 -5.26
N ILE A 5 -7.73 13.18 -6.49
CA ILE A 5 -6.50 12.53 -6.95
C ILE A 5 -5.63 13.58 -7.65
N ASN A 6 -4.34 13.65 -7.30
CA ASN A 6 -3.36 14.59 -7.89
C ASN A 6 -3.79 16.06 -7.83
N ARG A 7 -4.51 16.47 -6.79
CA ARG A 7 -4.87 17.87 -6.55
C ARG A 7 -4.20 18.34 -5.28
N TYR A 8 -3.32 19.34 -5.39
CA TYR A 8 -2.73 19.95 -4.22
C TYR A 8 -3.85 20.58 -3.38
N LEU A 9 -4.02 20.04 -2.17
CA LEU A 9 -5.02 20.42 -1.20
C LEU A 9 -4.37 20.35 0.18
N GLY A 10 -3.50 21.34 0.48
CA GLY A 10 -2.77 21.38 1.75
C GLY A 10 -3.71 21.30 2.97
N GLU A 11 -4.81 22.05 2.92
CA GLU A 11 -5.87 22.06 3.92
C GLU A 11 -7.23 21.79 3.27
N LEU A 12 -8.17 21.23 4.04
CA LEU A 12 -9.55 21.09 3.57
C LEU A 12 -10.28 22.43 3.66
N PRO A 13 -10.90 22.88 2.57
CA PRO A 13 -11.83 24.00 2.60
C PRO A 13 -12.93 23.79 3.64
N VAL A 14 -13.32 24.87 4.32
CA VAL A 14 -14.36 24.85 5.37
C VAL A 14 -15.70 24.34 4.83
N GLU A 15 -15.98 24.54 3.55
CA GLU A 15 -17.16 24.05 2.86
C GLU A 15 -17.22 22.52 2.85
N LEU A 16 -16.08 21.86 2.60
CA LEU A 16 -15.98 20.40 2.60
C LEU A 16 -16.00 19.85 4.02
N ARG A 17 -15.46 20.57 5.00
CA ARG A 17 -15.55 20.24 6.44
C ARG A 17 -16.99 20.19 6.95
N ARG A 18 -17.89 20.99 6.36
CA ARG A 18 -19.33 20.98 6.69
C ARG A 18 -20.07 19.74 6.17
N CYS A 19 -19.45 18.91 5.33
CA CYS A 19 -20.05 17.68 4.82
C CYS A 19 -20.05 16.55 5.87
N SER A 20 -20.68 16.75 7.03
CA SER A 20 -20.70 15.80 8.16
C SER A 20 -21.39 14.47 7.88
N ASN A 21 -22.14 14.36 6.78
CA ASN A 21 -22.77 13.11 6.32
C ASN A 21 -21.92 12.36 5.28
N LEU A 22 -20.65 12.75 5.09
CA LEU A 22 -19.76 12.07 4.15
C LEU A 22 -19.48 10.64 4.62
N ARG A 23 -19.76 9.67 3.75
CA ARG A 23 -19.53 8.24 4.01
C ARG A 23 -18.27 7.68 3.35
N HIS A 24 -17.80 8.33 2.29
CA HIS A 24 -16.70 7.83 1.47
C HIS A 24 -15.74 8.98 1.16
N LEU A 25 -14.49 8.84 1.57
CA LEU A 25 -13.42 9.80 1.35
C LEU A 25 -12.19 9.09 0.76
N SER A 26 -11.75 9.55 -0.40
CA SER A 26 -10.52 9.09 -1.05
C SER A 26 -9.64 10.28 -1.40
N LEU A 27 -8.46 10.36 -0.82
CA LEU A 27 -7.48 11.42 -1.03
C LEU A 27 -6.16 10.79 -1.46
N ALA A 28 -5.84 10.86 -2.75
CA ALA A 28 -4.59 10.32 -3.28
C ALA A 28 -3.72 11.44 -3.84
N TYR A 29 -2.48 11.54 -3.36
CA TYR A 29 -1.49 12.53 -3.80
C TYR A 29 -1.99 13.98 -3.65
N THR A 30 -2.71 14.27 -2.57
CA THR A 30 -3.29 15.60 -2.35
C THR A 30 -2.43 16.52 -1.51
N ASN A 31 -1.41 16.00 -0.79
CA ASN A 31 -0.62 16.75 0.20
C ASN A 31 -1.48 17.35 1.34
N THR A 32 -2.65 16.77 1.55
CA THR A 32 -3.57 17.09 2.62
C THR A 32 -2.97 16.80 3.98
N GLN A 33 -3.03 17.75 4.91
CA GLN A 33 -2.61 17.55 6.30
C GLN A 33 -3.78 17.72 7.27
N ALA A 34 -3.98 16.74 8.17
CA ALA A 34 -4.74 16.83 9.42
C ALA A 34 -6.18 17.44 9.42
N TRP A 35 -7.21 16.66 9.03
CA TRP A 35 -8.63 17.13 9.17
C TRP A 35 -9.73 16.06 8.99
N MET A 36 -9.67 14.89 9.65
CA MET A 36 -10.75 13.89 9.48
C MET A 36 -11.71 13.71 10.65
N LYS A 37 -11.40 14.24 11.84
CA LYS A 37 -12.22 14.00 13.04
C LYS A 37 -13.68 14.45 12.90
N GLU A 38 -13.94 15.42 12.02
CA GLU A 38 -15.29 15.94 11.77
C GLU A 38 -16.17 14.98 10.97
N PHE A 39 -15.57 13.99 10.28
CA PHE A 39 -16.26 13.05 9.42
C PHE A 39 -16.56 11.71 10.12
N THR A 40 -17.20 11.77 11.28
CA THR A 40 -17.49 10.59 12.13
C THR A 40 -18.42 9.55 11.49
N LYS A 41 -19.10 9.91 10.38
CA LYS A 41 -19.97 9.02 9.59
C LYS A 41 -19.27 8.33 8.41
N LEU A 42 -17.94 8.45 8.30
CA LEU A 42 -17.21 7.75 7.23
C LEU A 42 -17.35 6.24 7.40
N GLU A 43 -17.64 5.57 6.29
CA GLU A 43 -17.68 4.12 6.14
C GLU A 43 -16.44 3.63 5.38
N PHE A 44 -15.90 4.45 4.47
CA PHE A 44 -14.73 4.16 3.65
C PHE A 44 -13.74 5.33 3.67
N LEU A 45 -12.49 5.01 3.99
CA LEU A 45 -11.37 5.94 3.99
C LEU A 45 -10.20 5.38 3.17
N HIS A 46 -9.78 6.14 2.16
CA HIS A 46 -8.56 5.89 1.42
C HIS A 46 -7.68 7.15 1.42
N VAL A 47 -6.48 7.06 1.98
CA VAL A 47 -5.50 8.14 1.96
C VAL A 47 -4.18 7.61 1.45
N GLU A 48 -3.71 8.19 0.36
CA GLU A 48 -2.42 7.87 -0.23
C GLU A 48 -1.58 9.14 -0.35
N SER A 49 -0.41 9.09 0.29
CA SER A 49 0.56 10.18 0.34
C SER A 49 1.51 10.15 -0.89
N LYS A 50 2.33 11.19 -1.08
CA LYS A 50 3.33 11.25 -2.17
C LYS A 50 4.68 10.75 -1.70
N VAL A 51 5.44 10.08 -2.58
CA VAL A 51 6.86 9.73 -2.31
C VAL A 51 7.70 10.99 -2.07
N THR A 52 7.51 12.01 -2.90
CA THR A 52 8.37 13.20 -2.95
C THR A 52 8.02 14.29 -1.93
N SER A 53 6.81 14.23 -1.39
CA SER A 53 6.32 15.16 -0.37
C SER A 53 5.35 14.40 0.53
N PRO A 54 5.88 13.49 1.37
CA PRO A 54 5.05 12.60 2.14
C PRO A 54 4.33 13.39 3.23
N MET A 55 3.04 13.09 3.43
CA MET A 55 2.39 13.42 4.70
C MET A 55 3.14 12.67 5.79
N VAL A 56 3.61 13.43 6.80
CA VAL A 56 4.52 12.89 7.82
C VAL A 56 3.76 12.37 9.03
N PHE A 57 2.49 12.77 9.21
CA PHE A 57 1.76 12.48 10.43
C PHE A 57 0.24 12.34 10.20
N LEU A 58 -0.36 11.42 10.95
CA LEU A 58 -1.80 11.31 11.19
C LEU A 58 -2.01 11.52 12.70
N PRO A 59 -2.93 12.40 13.14
CA PRO A 59 -3.23 12.58 14.56
C PRO A 59 -3.53 11.27 15.27
N ASP A 60 -2.96 11.08 16.48
CA ASP A 60 -3.10 9.86 17.28
C ASP A 60 -4.58 9.51 17.57
N ASP A 61 -5.44 10.53 17.64
CA ASP A 61 -6.88 10.46 17.93
C ASP A 61 -7.77 10.62 16.69
N ILE A 62 -7.21 10.45 15.48
CA ILE A 62 -7.98 10.60 14.23
C ILE A 62 -9.11 9.55 14.09
N PHE A 63 -9.01 8.43 14.81
CA PHE A 63 -9.93 7.30 14.71
C PHE A 63 -10.83 7.10 15.93
N ASP A 64 -10.74 7.95 16.96
CA ASP A 64 -11.44 7.75 18.23
C ASP A 64 -12.97 7.67 18.07
N ASP A 65 -13.53 8.57 17.25
CA ASP A 65 -14.98 8.66 16.99
C ASP A 65 -15.41 8.03 15.65
N MET A 66 -14.61 7.10 15.11
CA MET A 66 -14.79 6.54 13.76
C MET A 66 -15.42 5.14 13.74
N SER A 67 -16.39 4.89 14.63
CA SER A 67 -17.06 3.58 14.75
C SER A 67 -17.80 3.12 13.49
N SER A 68 -18.16 4.05 12.59
CA SER A 68 -18.80 3.75 11.31
C SER A 68 -17.82 3.27 10.22
N LEU A 69 -16.50 3.45 10.41
CA LEU A 69 -15.51 3.04 9.42
C LEU A 69 -15.49 1.53 9.28
N THR A 70 -15.68 1.07 8.04
CA THR A 70 -15.62 -0.35 7.68
C THR A 70 -14.37 -0.67 6.85
N HIS A 71 -13.83 0.32 6.13
CA HIS A 71 -12.66 0.17 5.27
C HIS A 71 -11.67 1.31 5.46
N VAL A 72 -10.41 0.95 5.73
CA VAL A 72 -9.29 1.89 5.80
C VAL A 72 -8.18 1.41 4.88
N HIS A 73 -7.79 2.26 3.94
CA HIS A 73 -6.61 2.11 3.11
C HIS A 73 -5.68 3.30 3.32
N LEU A 74 -4.51 3.06 3.89
CA LEU A 74 -3.46 4.06 4.06
C LEU A 74 -2.22 3.62 3.26
N ALA A 75 -1.67 4.52 2.46
CA ALA A 75 -0.53 4.20 1.62
C ALA A 75 0.48 5.35 1.53
N MET A 76 1.75 5.00 1.31
CA MET A 76 2.86 5.93 1.00
C MET A 76 3.21 6.91 2.13
N PHE A 77 3.07 6.45 3.37
CA PHE A 77 3.49 7.15 4.59
C PHE A 77 4.91 6.75 4.99
N ALA A 78 5.85 6.86 4.05
CA ALA A 78 7.21 6.36 4.20
C ALA A 78 7.94 6.81 5.49
N PRO A 79 7.90 8.10 5.90
CA PRO A 79 8.62 8.56 7.10
C PRO A 79 7.85 8.33 8.42
N MET A 80 6.62 7.81 8.37
CA MET A 80 5.78 7.68 9.55
C MET A 80 6.26 6.52 10.43
N ALA A 81 6.71 6.83 11.64
CA ALA A 81 7.23 5.85 12.58
C ALA A 81 6.15 5.15 13.42
N LYS A 82 4.97 5.75 13.56
CA LYS A 82 3.86 5.28 14.40
C LYS A 82 2.52 5.56 13.74
N LEU A 83 1.60 4.60 13.84
CA LEU A 83 0.21 4.75 13.42
C LEU A 83 -0.69 5.21 14.59
N PRO A 84 -1.79 5.93 14.31
CA PRO A 84 -2.84 6.21 15.30
C PRO A 84 -3.44 4.93 15.88
N SER A 85 -4.09 5.06 17.05
CA SER A 85 -4.79 3.94 17.68
C SER A 85 -5.98 3.48 16.83
N PHE A 86 -6.24 2.16 16.79
CA PHE A 86 -7.43 1.59 16.14
C PHE A 86 -8.58 1.35 17.12
N GLN A 87 -8.49 1.85 18.36
CA GLN A 87 -9.47 1.57 19.42
C GLN A 87 -10.91 2.00 19.06
N GLY A 88 -11.08 3.12 18.37
CA GLY A 88 -12.39 3.62 17.94
C GLY A 88 -12.99 2.93 16.70
N LEU A 89 -12.22 2.07 16.02
CA LEU A 89 -12.60 1.42 14.75
C LEU A 89 -13.38 0.10 14.95
N THR A 90 -14.39 0.10 15.81
CA THR A 90 -15.12 -1.12 16.21
C THR A 90 -15.93 -1.78 15.09
N GLY A 91 -16.30 -1.02 14.05
CA GLY A 91 -17.01 -1.50 12.86
C GLY A 91 -16.10 -1.99 11.72
N LEU A 92 -14.78 -1.97 11.90
CA LEU A 92 -13.83 -2.15 10.81
C LEU A 92 -13.80 -3.58 10.27
N LYS A 93 -13.89 -3.71 8.95
CA LYS A 93 -13.88 -4.98 8.21
C LYS A 93 -12.65 -5.17 7.35
N SER A 94 -12.02 -4.08 6.90
CA SER A 94 -10.85 -4.15 6.02
C SER A 94 -9.81 -3.10 6.38
N ILE A 95 -8.57 -3.55 6.56
CA ILE A 95 -7.38 -2.70 6.66
C ILE A 95 -6.46 -3.00 5.48
N THR A 96 -5.94 -1.95 4.85
CA THR A 96 -4.81 -2.03 3.92
C THR A 96 -3.78 -0.96 4.31
N LEU A 97 -2.56 -1.39 4.62
CA LEU A 97 -1.42 -0.52 4.89
C LEU A 97 -0.33 -0.82 3.86
N ALA A 98 0.10 0.20 3.13
CA ALA A 98 1.09 0.06 2.08
C ALA A 98 2.23 1.09 2.18
N ALA A 99 3.47 0.65 2.00
CA ALA A 99 4.67 1.49 1.92
C ALA A 99 4.86 2.42 3.15
N PHE A 100 4.88 1.80 4.34
CA PHE A 100 5.22 2.43 5.61
C PHE A 100 6.67 2.07 5.98
N LEU A 101 7.62 2.74 5.33
CA LEU A 101 9.04 2.33 5.35
C LEU A 101 9.71 2.51 6.71
N ALA A 102 9.29 3.50 7.51
CA ALA A 102 9.84 3.80 8.83
C ALA A 102 8.98 3.33 10.01
N LEU A 103 7.83 2.69 9.75
CA LEU A 103 6.90 2.27 10.80
C LEU A 103 7.57 1.20 11.67
N GLN A 104 7.54 1.41 12.99
CA GLN A 104 8.27 0.57 13.94
C GLN A 104 7.40 -0.51 14.56
N GLU A 105 6.11 -0.24 14.73
CA GLU A 105 5.17 -1.14 15.38
C GLU A 105 3.77 -1.02 14.79
N PHE A 106 2.99 -2.09 14.94
CA PHE A 106 1.57 -2.10 14.63
C PHE A 106 0.74 -1.64 15.84
N PRO A 107 -0.34 -0.87 15.63
CA PRO A 107 -1.34 -0.65 16.65
C PRO A 107 -1.98 -1.97 17.13
N LEU A 108 -2.44 -1.98 18.38
CA LEU A 108 -3.20 -3.11 18.92
C LEU A 108 -4.52 -3.31 18.17
N LEU A 109 -4.89 -4.57 17.94
CA LEU A 109 -6.11 -4.95 17.20
C LEU A 109 -7.28 -5.32 18.13
N THR A 110 -7.19 -5.01 19.42
CA THR A 110 -8.08 -5.50 20.49
C THR A 110 -9.57 -5.37 20.19
N ASN A 111 -9.99 -4.28 19.54
CA ASN A 111 -11.41 -4.00 19.25
C ASN A 111 -11.88 -4.42 17.85
N LEU A 112 -11.01 -5.03 17.04
CA LEU A 112 -11.27 -5.28 15.61
C LEU A 112 -11.90 -6.65 15.36
N HIS A 113 -12.89 -7.05 16.16
CA HIS A 113 -13.51 -8.38 16.09
C HIS A 113 -14.22 -8.68 14.75
N ASN A 114 -14.59 -7.63 14.02
CA ASN A 114 -15.26 -7.69 12.73
C ASN A 114 -14.29 -7.69 11.53
N LEU A 115 -12.97 -7.67 11.78
CA LEU A 115 -11.98 -7.57 10.71
C LEU A 115 -12.00 -8.84 9.85
N GLU A 116 -12.34 -8.67 8.57
CA GLU A 116 -12.42 -9.74 7.58
C GLU A 116 -11.22 -9.74 6.64
N ARG A 117 -10.56 -8.59 6.47
CA ARG A 117 -9.41 -8.42 5.57
C ARG A 117 -8.29 -7.60 6.21
N LEU A 118 -7.08 -8.16 6.22
CA LEU A 118 -5.85 -7.46 6.60
C LEU A 118 -4.83 -7.57 5.47
N VAL A 119 -4.39 -6.43 4.94
CA VAL A 119 -3.35 -6.37 3.90
C VAL A 119 -2.22 -5.46 4.34
N ILE A 120 -1.01 -5.99 4.31
CA ILE A 120 0.22 -5.32 4.70
C ILE A 120 1.20 -5.45 3.54
N VAL A 121 1.67 -4.32 3.02
CA VAL A 121 2.59 -4.30 1.87
C VAL A 121 3.71 -3.29 2.13
N GLY A 122 4.99 -3.69 2.07
CA GLY A 122 6.07 -2.70 2.13
C GLY A 122 6.24 -2.08 3.53
N LEU A 123 6.34 -2.92 4.58
CA LEU A 123 6.57 -2.51 5.97
C LEU A 123 7.91 -3.08 6.48
N PRO A 124 9.04 -2.71 5.87
CA PRO A 124 10.30 -3.40 6.05
C PRO A 124 10.97 -3.17 7.41
N SER A 125 10.56 -2.13 8.15
CA SER A 125 11.14 -1.79 9.47
C SER A 125 10.46 -2.48 10.65
N ILE A 126 9.26 -3.04 10.47
CA ILE A 126 8.58 -3.79 11.52
C ILE A 126 9.19 -5.20 11.59
N ASP A 127 9.41 -5.67 12.81
CA ASP A 127 10.07 -6.95 13.11
C ASP A 127 9.17 -8.00 13.76
N SER A 128 7.92 -7.65 14.03
CA SER A 128 6.93 -8.51 14.67
C SER A 128 5.51 -8.10 14.25
N LEU A 129 4.61 -9.07 14.16
CA LEU A 129 3.17 -8.80 13.98
C LEU A 129 2.52 -8.47 15.32
N PRO A 130 1.42 -7.69 15.34
CA PRO A 130 0.60 -7.54 16.54
C PRO A 130 -0.08 -8.88 16.87
N ASP A 131 -0.59 -9.02 18.10
CA ASP A 131 -1.40 -10.18 18.44
C ASP A 131 -2.68 -10.22 17.58
N LEU A 132 -2.85 -11.30 16.83
CA LEU A 132 -3.99 -11.52 15.95
C LEU A 132 -5.14 -12.28 16.63
N ALA A 133 -5.01 -12.66 17.92
CA ALA A 133 -6.07 -13.32 18.66
C ALA A 133 -7.44 -12.58 18.64
N PRO A 134 -7.51 -11.23 18.61
CA PRO A 134 -8.79 -10.52 18.54
C PRO A 134 -9.50 -10.56 17.18
N VAL A 135 -8.79 -10.88 16.08
CA VAL A 135 -9.27 -10.75 14.68
C VAL A 135 -9.65 -12.12 14.07
N GLN A 136 -10.47 -12.88 14.79
CA GLN A 136 -10.83 -14.26 14.42
C GLN A 136 -11.72 -14.38 13.17
N SER A 137 -12.40 -13.28 12.80
CA SER A 137 -13.28 -13.20 11.63
C SER A 137 -12.52 -13.06 10.30
N LEU A 138 -11.18 -13.08 10.31
CA LEU A 138 -10.36 -12.89 9.11
C LEU A 138 -10.66 -13.97 8.05
N LYS A 139 -11.00 -13.46 6.86
CA LYS A 139 -11.23 -14.22 5.61
C LYS A 139 -10.07 -14.06 4.63
N SER A 140 -9.28 -12.99 4.75
CA SER A 140 -8.12 -12.71 3.92
C SER A 140 -7.02 -12.04 4.73
N PHE A 141 -5.82 -12.61 4.70
CA PHE A 141 -4.63 -12.02 5.30
C PHE A 141 -3.47 -12.06 4.30
N VAL A 142 -2.99 -10.89 3.89
CA VAL A 142 -1.93 -10.75 2.89
C VAL A 142 -0.78 -9.94 3.48
N VAL A 143 0.43 -10.48 3.39
CA VAL A 143 1.67 -9.79 3.72
C VAL A 143 2.64 -9.97 2.56
N SER A 144 2.99 -8.88 1.89
CA SER A 144 3.95 -8.88 0.78
C SER A 144 4.95 -7.74 0.89
N ASP A 145 5.99 -7.78 0.06
CA ASP A 145 7.01 -6.73 0.02
C ASP A 145 7.67 -6.46 1.38
N ARG A 146 8.19 -7.53 1.99
CA ARG A 146 9.00 -7.55 3.22
C ARG A 146 8.30 -7.09 4.52
N GLY A 147 8.21 -8.04 5.45
CA GLY A 147 8.15 -7.82 6.89
C GLY A 147 9.15 -8.75 7.56
N THR A 148 10.07 -8.23 8.39
CA THR A 148 11.21 -9.05 8.84
C THR A 148 10.79 -10.19 9.78
N TRP A 149 9.58 -10.13 10.35
CA TRP A 149 8.95 -11.22 11.09
C TRP A 149 8.85 -12.54 10.32
N CYS A 150 8.93 -12.49 8.99
CA CYS A 150 8.93 -13.66 8.12
C CYS A 150 10.23 -14.47 8.13
N CYS A 151 11.32 -13.93 8.69
CA CYS A 151 12.65 -14.54 8.60
C CYS A 151 13.55 -14.24 9.80
N ASN A 152 13.19 -13.32 10.70
CA ASN A 152 14.00 -12.96 11.86
C ASN A 152 13.76 -13.86 13.09
N GLY A 153 12.96 -14.92 12.95
CA GLY A 153 12.61 -15.83 14.04
C GLY A 153 11.34 -15.48 14.82
N PHE A 154 10.50 -14.55 14.35
CA PHE A 154 9.20 -14.25 14.96
C PHE A 154 8.15 -15.34 14.66
N LEU A 155 7.97 -15.70 13.39
CA LEU A 155 6.99 -16.72 12.94
C LEU A 155 7.52 -18.17 12.98
N GLY A 156 8.79 -18.36 13.29
CA GLY A 156 9.45 -19.67 13.24
C GLY A 156 10.95 -19.53 13.48
N ASP A 157 11.74 -20.35 12.79
CA ASP A 157 13.20 -20.24 12.86
C ASP A 157 13.72 -18.98 12.15
N CYS A 158 14.84 -18.46 12.63
CA CYS A 158 15.50 -17.36 11.95
C CYS A 158 16.27 -17.86 10.72
N ASP A 159 16.01 -17.25 9.57
CA ASP A 159 16.70 -17.48 8.30
C ASP A 159 17.15 -16.15 7.68
N LEU A 160 18.38 -15.75 7.98
CA LEU A 160 18.98 -14.54 7.42
C LEU A 160 19.39 -14.67 5.95
N SER A 161 19.31 -15.88 5.36
CA SER A 161 19.53 -16.09 3.93
C SER A 161 18.28 -15.78 3.09
N SER A 162 17.12 -15.64 3.74
CA SER A 162 15.87 -15.23 3.11
C SER A 162 15.96 -13.84 2.49
N ASP A 163 15.40 -13.66 1.30
CA ASP A 163 15.31 -12.36 0.62
C ASP A 163 14.60 -11.28 1.45
N LYS A 164 13.73 -11.70 2.37
CA LYS A 164 12.99 -10.83 3.32
C LYS A 164 13.87 -10.26 4.43
N CYS A 165 15.03 -10.87 4.70
CA CYS A 165 15.97 -10.44 5.73
C CYS A 165 17.24 -9.79 5.15
N MET A 166 17.47 -9.89 3.85
CA MET A 166 18.55 -9.18 3.17
C MET A 166 18.22 -7.69 2.96
N VAL A 167 19.20 -6.91 2.47
CA VAL A 167 18.99 -5.51 2.10
C VAL A 167 17.87 -5.41 1.06
N HIS A 168 16.89 -4.54 1.29
CA HIS A 168 15.73 -4.45 0.40
C HIS A 168 16.17 -3.91 -0.97
N PRO A 169 15.90 -4.62 -2.08
CA PRO A 169 16.44 -4.24 -3.39
C PRO A 169 15.81 -2.96 -3.96
N VAL A 170 14.60 -2.59 -3.54
CA VAL A 170 13.90 -1.36 -3.98
C VAL A 170 14.02 -0.22 -2.97
N TRP A 171 13.98 -0.54 -1.69
CA TRP A 171 13.85 0.46 -0.61
C TRP A 171 15.20 0.77 0.06
N GLY A 172 16.22 -0.07 -0.17
CA GLY A 172 17.51 0.04 0.50
C GLY A 172 17.49 -0.25 1.99
N THR A 173 16.36 -0.71 2.55
CA THR A 173 16.23 -1.01 3.99
C THR A 173 17.30 -2.03 4.40
N PRO A 174 18.07 -1.78 5.49
CA PRO A 174 19.16 -2.65 5.92
C PRO A 174 18.74 -4.10 6.15
N ALA A 175 19.70 -5.02 6.15
CA ALA A 175 19.45 -6.41 6.50
C ALA A 175 18.93 -6.53 7.96
N ALA A 176 18.07 -7.51 8.19
CA ALA A 176 17.51 -7.80 9.51
C ALA A 176 18.48 -8.63 10.36
N THR A 177 18.22 -8.67 11.66
CA THR A 177 18.90 -9.55 12.62
C THR A 177 17.90 -10.51 13.24
N CYS A 178 18.35 -11.68 13.67
CA CYS A 178 17.50 -12.60 14.42
C CYS A 178 17.05 -11.97 15.75
N LEU A 179 15.79 -12.21 16.11
CA LEU A 179 15.29 -11.91 17.44
C LEU A 179 16.02 -12.78 18.49
N PRO A 180 16.35 -12.26 19.68
CA PRO A 180 17.02 -13.03 20.72
C PRO A 180 16.21 -14.27 21.13
N SER A 181 16.88 -15.39 21.41
CA SER A 181 16.22 -16.63 21.85
C SER A 181 15.60 -16.54 23.25
N ASN A 182 16.14 -15.66 24.11
CA ASN A 182 15.69 -15.46 25.50
C ASN A 182 14.75 -14.24 25.66
N ARG A 183 14.15 -13.75 24.58
CA ARG A 183 13.26 -12.59 24.60
C ARG A 183 11.98 -12.86 25.40
N THR A 184 11.44 -11.84 26.04
CA THR A 184 10.13 -11.86 26.72
C THR A 184 9.05 -11.11 25.96
N GLU A 185 9.43 -10.38 24.92
CA GLU A 185 8.56 -9.62 24.02
C GLU A 185 8.70 -10.14 22.59
N LYS A 186 7.81 -9.72 21.68
CA LYS A 186 7.83 -10.15 20.27
C LYS A 186 7.78 -11.68 20.14
N ILE A 187 6.87 -12.27 20.92
CA ILE A 187 6.55 -13.69 20.89
C ILE A 187 5.18 -13.81 20.23
N ALA A 188 5.12 -14.49 19.09
CA ALA A 188 3.84 -14.76 18.43
C ALA A 188 2.96 -15.63 19.35
N THR A 189 1.73 -15.19 19.59
CA THR A 189 0.75 -15.98 20.37
C THR A 189 0.35 -17.24 19.59
N PRO A 190 -0.12 -18.31 20.27
CA PRO A 190 -0.61 -19.49 19.58
C PRO A 190 -1.69 -19.18 18.53
N ALA A 191 -2.61 -18.26 18.85
CA ALA A 191 -3.64 -17.80 17.92
C ALA A 191 -3.05 -17.06 16.70
N THR A 192 -2.02 -16.24 16.91
CA THR A 192 -1.30 -15.56 15.81
C THR A 192 -0.64 -16.58 14.88
N LEU A 193 0.05 -17.58 15.42
CA LEU A 193 0.69 -18.64 14.63
C LEU A 193 -0.34 -19.47 13.85
N GLU A 194 -1.45 -19.84 14.48
CA GLU A 194 -2.55 -20.56 13.82
C GLU A 194 -3.12 -19.77 12.64
N LEU A 195 -3.35 -18.47 12.83
CA LEU A 195 -3.90 -17.61 11.78
C LEU A 195 -2.93 -17.40 10.63
N VAL A 196 -1.63 -17.22 10.93
CA VAL A 196 -0.58 -17.17 9.91
C VAL A 196 -0.54 -18.47 9.12
N GLN A 197 -0.61 -19.62 9.79
CA GLN A 197 -0.62 -20.93 9.13
C GLN A 197 -1.85 -21.11 8.23
N LYS A 198 -3.04 -20.67 8.69
CA LYS A 198 -4.27 -20.67 7.88
C LYS A 198 -4.11 -19.89 6.56
N PHE A 199 -3.30 -18.83 6.56
CA PHE A 199 -3.06 -17.95 5.41
C PHE A 199 -1.64 -18.07 4.85
N ALA A 200 -0.95 -19.19 5.07
CA ALA A 200 0.45 -19.38 4.66
C ALA A 200 0.76 -19.02 3.19
N PRO A 201 -0.13 -19.27 2.18
CA PRO A 201 0.15 -18.90 0.80
C PRO A 201 0.24 -17.39 0.52
N THR A 202 -0.32 -16.56 1.39
CA THR A 202 -0.43 -15.11 1.20
C THR A 202 0.27 -14.29 2.28
N VAL A 203 0.79 -14.95 3.32
CA VAL A 203 1.66 -14.36 4.34
C VAL A 203 3.11 -14.61 3.95
N CYS A 204 3.96 -13.59 4.08
CA CYS A 204 5.36 -13.66 3.69
C CYS A 204 5.56 -13.91 2.18
N GLY A 205 4.79 -13.21 1.36
CA GLY A 205 4.91 -13.20 -0.09
C GLY A 205 6.26 -12.65 -0.59
N PRO A 206 6.46 -12.60 -1.92
CA PRO A 206 7.72 -12.17 -2.52
C PRO A 206 8.08 -10.73 -2.14
N VAL A 207 9.38 -10.46 -2.14
CA VAL A 207 9.97 -9.13 -2.00
C VAL A 207 9.91 -8.42 -3.35
N LEU A 208 9.47 -7.16 -3.36
CA LEU A 208 9.39 -6.37 -4.59
C LEU A 208 10.76 -6.22 -5.24
N ARG A 209 10.80 -6.33 -6.57
CA ARG A 209 12.03 -6.18 -7.35
C ARG A 209 12.09 -4.85 -8.10
N PRO A 210 13.30 -4.35 -8.42
CA PRO A 210 13.44 -3.19 -9.30
C PRO A 210 12.70 -3.41 -10.62
N GLY A 211 11.96 -2.40 -11.07
CA GLY A 211 11.14 -2.46 -12.28
C GLY A 211 9.71 -3.00 -12.08
N GLU A 212 9.39 -3.59 -10.93
CA GLU A 212 8.02 -4.05 -10.62
C GLU A 212 7.13 -2.95 -10.01
N LEU A 213 7.74 -1.87 -9.50
CA LEU A 213 7.05 -0.70 -8.95
C LEU A 213 7.52 0.57 -9.65
N GLU A 214 6.56 1.35 -10.15
CA GLU A 214 6.84 2.66 -10.72
C GLU A 214 7.15 3.69 -9.63
N GLY A 215 8.29 4.36 -9.80
CA GLY A 215 8.63 5.55 -9.04
C GLY A 215 7.78 6.78 -9.43
N PRO A 216 7.97 7.91 -8.74
CA PRO A 216 7.29 9.15 -9.11
C PRO A 216 7.70 9.59 -10.53
N PRO A 217 6.75 10.03 -11.37
CA PRO A 217 7.07 10.47 -12.72
C PRO A 217 7.98 11.70 -12.70
N THR A 218 9.02 11.70 -13.54
CA THR A 218 9.90 12.84 -13.77
C THR A 218 9.64 13.44 -15.16
N PRO A 219 9.96 14.73 -15.39
CA PRO A 219 9.82 15.33 -16.71
C PRO A 219 10.49 14.50 -17.82
N ASP A 220 11.66 13.92 -17.54
CA ASP A 220 12.44 13.15 -18.52
C ASP A 220 11.72 11.88 -18.98
N ILE A 221 11.07 11.15 -18.06
CA ILE A 221 10.32 9.93 -18.42
C ILE A 221 8.88 10.23 -18.88
N MET A 222 8.37 11.43 -18.62
CA MET A 222 7.06 11.89 -19.12
C MET A 222 7.14 12.44 -20.54
N ALA A 223 8.22 13.16 -20.88
CA ALA A 223 8.36 13.85 -22.16
C ALA A 223 8.18 12.93 -23.39
N PRO A 224 8.74 11.70 -23.42
CA PRO A 224 8.56 10.79 -24.55
C PRO A 224 7.11 10.32 -24.74
N CYS A 225 6.27 10.43 -23.71
CA CYS A 225 4.89 10.00 -23.76
C CYS A 225 3.94 11.07 -24.32
N ASN A 226 4.27 12.35 -24.17
CA ASN A 226 3.46 13.47 -24.64
C ASN A 226 1.95 13.30 -24.31
N GLY A 227 1.64 12.80 -23.12
CA GLY A 227 0.26 12.55 -22.67
C GLY A 227 -0.48 11.41 -23.37
N THR A 228 0.18 10.61 -24.20
CA THR A 228 -0.42 9.47 -24.93
C THR A 228 -0.18 8.17 -24.16
N LEU A 229 -1.25 7.47 -23.79
CA LEU A 229 -1.17 6.14 -23.16
C LEU A 229 -0.75 5.08 -24.17
N TYR A 230 -0.14 4.00 -23.68
CA TYR A 230 0.19 2.76 -24.40
C TYR A 230 1.19 2.89 -25.56
N ARG A 231 1.63 4.11 -25.88
CA ARG A 231 2.72 4.36 -26.82
C ARG A 231 4.02 3.73 -26.31
N GLN A 232 4.79 3.14 -27.23
CA GLN A 232 6.16 2.71 -26.92
C GLN A 232 7.04 3.94 -26.64
N CYS A 233 7.87 3.86 -25.61
CA CYS A 233 8.81 4.91 -25.25
C CYS A 233 10.25 4.37 -25.28
N PRO A 234 11.26 5.23 -25.53
CA PRO A 234 12.65 4.79 -25.56
C PRO A 234 13.24 4.69 -24.15
N THR A 235 14.06 3.68 -23.91
CA THR A 235 14.94 3.57 -22.73
C THR A 235 16.40 3.46 -23.17
N PRO A 236 17.38 3.87 -22.33
CA PRO A 236 18.80 3.83 -22.69
C PRO A 236 19.33 2.43 -23.03
N ASP A 237 18.74 1.40 -22.43
CA ASP A 237 19.09 -0.01 -22.59
C ASP A 237 18.22 -0.74 -23.63
N ASN A 238 17.33 -0.02 -24.31
CA ASN A 238 16.38 -0.56 -25.28
C ASN A 238 15.45 -1.65 -24.69
N THR A 239 15.25 -1.63 -23.38
CA THR A 239 14.24 -2.43 -22.68
C THR A 239 12.84 -2.03 -23.15
N GLU A 240 12.00 -3.03 -23.37
CA GLU A 240 10.60 -2.80 -23.75
C GLU A 240 9.90 -1.96 -22.67
N SER A 241 9.29 -0.87 -23.09
CA SER A 241 8.67 0.09 -22.19
C SER A 241 7.48 0.78 -22.85
N MET A 242 6.57 1.23 -22.00
CA MET A 242 5.26 1.76 -22.41
C MET A 242 4.92 3.00 -21.61
N CYS A 243 4.28 3.95 -22.27
CA CYS A 243 3.66 5.09 -21.61
C CYS A 243 2.42 4.66 -20.83
N TYR A 244 2.45 4.80 -19.52
CA TYR A 244 1.38 4.32 -18.64
C TYR A 244 1.15 5.27 -17.47
N ASN A 245 -0.08 5.30 -16.92
CA ASN A 245 -0.45 6.09 -15.75
C ASN A 245 -0.50 5.22 -14.49
N ALA A 246 0.65 4.67 -14.09
CA ALA A 246 0.72 3.83 -12.90
C ALA A 246 0.17 4.57 -11.66
N ARG A 247 -0.72 3.90 -10.91
CA ARG A 247 -1.33 4.42 -9.68
C ARG A 247 -1.93 5.82 -9.84
N PHE A 248 -2.61 6.08 -10.94
CA PHE A 248 -3.18 7.41 -11.24
C PHE A 248 -2.15 8.54 -11.35
N MET A 249 -0.84 8.29 -11.38
CA MET A 249 0.17 9.33 -11.58
C MET A 249 0.14 9.89 -13.02
N ALA A 250 0.97 10.89 -13.31
CA ALA A 250 1.12 11.38 -14.68
C ALA A 250 1.62 10.27 -15.62
N ILE A 251 1.24 10.35 -16.90
CA ILE A 251 1.66 9.37 -17.92
C ILE A 251 3.18 9.47 -18.08
N ALA A 252 3.86 8.38 -17.77
CA ALA A 252 5.31 8.27 -17.83
C ALA A 252 5.72 6.94 -18.46
N CYS A 253 6.92 6.93 -19.02
CA CYS A 253 7.54 5.73 -19.56
C CYS A 253 7.86 4.77 -18.42
N THR A 254 7.31 3.55 -18.49
CA THR A 254 7.58 2.47 -17.53
C THR A 254 8.12 1.24 -18.26
N THR A 255 9.10 0.58 -17.66
CA THR A 255 9.63 -0.72 -18.07
C THR A 255 8.91 -1.89 -17.41
N ASN A 256 7.86 -1.62 -16.62
CA ASN A 256 7.12 -2.66 -15.92
C ASN A 256 6.42 -3.58 -16.95
N PRO A 257 6.73 -4.88 -16.98
CA PRO A 257 6.15 -5.80 -17.97
C PRO A 257 4.66 -6.07 -17.72
N PHE A 258 4.18 -5.92 -16.48
CA PHE A 258 2.80 -6.25 -16.13
C PHE A 258 1.75 -5.38 -16.84
N PRO A 259 1.82 -4.03 -16.84
CA PRO A 259 0.88 -3.21 -17.59
C PRO A 259 0.98 -3.44 -19.11
N ILE A 260 2.17 -3.73 -19.65
CA ILE A 260 2.38 -4.02 -21.08
C ILE A 260 1.64 -5.30 -21.48
N GLU A 261 1.88 -6.38 -20.76
CA GLU A 261 1.23 -7.67 -21.00
C GLU A 261 -0.29 -7.60 -20.76
N MET A 262 -0.72 -6.84 -19.75
CA MET A 262 -2.13 -6.58 -19.50
C MET A 262 -2.78 -5.89 -20.70
N ARG A 263 -2.14 -4.88 -21.30
CA ARG A 263 -2.70 -4.19 -22.47
C ARG A 263 -2.74 -5.07 -23.71
N ARG A 264 -1.69 -5.88 -23.97
CA ARG A 264 -1.71 -6.88 -25.07
C ARG A 264 -2.91 -7.82 -24.97
N ARG A 265 -3.20 -8.32 -23.75
CA ARG A 265 -4.37 -9.19 -23.50
C ARG A 265 -5.69 -8.46 -23.72
N GLN A 266 -5.79 -7.21 -23.27
CA GLN A 266 -6.99 -6.39 -23.50
C GLN A 266 -7.28 -6.24 -25.00
N ILE A 267 -6.26 -5.96 -25.81
CA ILE A 267 -6.37 -5.86 -27.27
C ILE A 267 -6.81 -7.20 -27.87
N ALA A 268 -6.09 -8.28 -27.55
CA ALA A 268 -6.36 -9.61 -28.12
C ALA A 268 -7.77 -10.14 -27.78
N GLN A 269 -8.28 -9.79 -26.60
CA GLN A 269 -9.61 -10.22 -26.13
C GLN A 269 -10.71 -9.20 -26.43
N VAL A 270 -10.37 -8.04 -27.01
CA VAL A 270 -11.30 -6.95 -27.31
C VAL A 270 -12.07 -6.50 -26.05
N VAL A 271 -11.34 -6.30 -24.95
CA VAL A 271 -11.90 -5.84 -23.67
C VAL A 271 -11.28 -4.51 -23.23
N GLY A 272 -12.10 -3.65 -22.62
CA GLY A 272 -11.67 -2.31 -22.20
C GLY A 272 -11.75 -1.27 -23.33
N ASP A 273 -10.94 -0.22 -23.24
CA ASP A 273 -10.92 0.85 -24.23
C ASP A 273 -10.37 0.36 -25.57
N LYS A 274 -11.02 0.81 -26.66
CA LYS A 274 -10.59 0.53 -28.03
C LYS A 274 -9.14 0.97 -28.22
N CYS A 275 -8.32 0.12 -28.84
CA CYS A 275 -6.93 0.45 -29.07
C CYS A 275 -6.74 1.47 -30.19
N ASP A 276 -5.69 2.28 -30.04
CA ASP A 276 -5.21 3.21 -31.05
C ASP A 276 -4.26 2.47 -32.02
N PRO A 277 -4.61 2.35 -33.32
CA PRO A 277 -3.83 1.60 -34.28
C PRO A 277 -2.47 2.26 -34.62
N GLU A 278 -2.26 3.54 -34.28
CA GLU A 278 -0.97 4.21 -34.47
C GLU A 278 -0.08 4.03 -33.23
N ALA A 279 -0.62 4.34 -32.04
CA ALA A 279 0.16 4.29 -30.79
C ALA A 279 0.38 2.86 -30.28
N GLU A 280 -0.53 1.93 -30.59
CA GLU A 280 -0.59 0.58 -30.01
C GLU A 280 -0.39 -0.54 -31.05
N ALA A 281 0.00 -0.23 -32.29
CA ALA A 281 0.33 -1.24 -33.30
C ALA A 281 1.37 -2.24 -32.79
N TRP A 282 2.37 -1.76 -32.04
CA TRP A 282 3.43 -2.58 -31.44
C TRP A 282 2.93 -3.53 -30.34
N LEU A 283 1.71 -3.32 -29.83
CA LEU A 283 1.01 -4.21 -28.89
C LEU A 283 0.06 -5.18 -29.60
N GLY A 284 -0.04 -5.12 -30.93
CA GLY A 284 -0.92 -5.97 -31.74
C GLY A 284 -2.28 -5.33 -32.08
N CYS A 285 -2.42 -4.01 -31.94
CA CYS A 285 -3.61 -3.32 -32.43
C CYS A 285 -3.64 -3.31 -33.97
N THR A 286 -4.79 -3.62 -34.57
CA THR A 286 -5.02 -3.67 -36.02
C THR A 286 -6.25 -2.88 -36.41
#